data_AF-A0A0B1S2T4-F1
#
_entry.id   AF-A0A0B1S2T4-F1
#
_cell.length_a   1.000
_cell.length_b   1.000
_cell.length_c   1.000
_cell.angle_alpha   90.00
_cell.angle_beta   90.00
_cell.angle_gamma   90.00
#
_symmetry.space_group_name_H-M   'P 1'
#
loop_
_entity.id
_entity.type
_entity.pdbx_description
1 polymer ?
#
loop_
_entity_poly.entity_id
_entity_poly.type
_entity_poly.pdbx_seq_one_letter_code
_entity_poly.pdbx_strand_id
1 'polypeptide(L)'
;LQVADELLKDASELRRPSASLDSNCRTSNATNVTQQAPAEEQPLKAMNSVPDVRKFRPFTMNLMTDVSILFADIAGFTKMSSNKSADELVNLLNDLFGRFDYLCKMGGLEKISTLGDCYYCVAGCPEPCADHAIRTVEMGLNMIVAIRQFDIDRGQEVNMRVGIHTGKVSRALPS
;
A
#
# COMPACT_ATOMS: atom_id res chain seq x y z
N LEU A 1 7.87 -37.13 -2.33
CA LEU A 1 6.51 -37.00 -1.75
C LEU A 1 6.50 -36.97 -0.22
N GLN A 2 7.47 -37.58 0.48
CA GLN A 2 7.53 -37.54 1.95
C GLN A 2 8.02 -36.21 2.56
N VAL A 3 8.78 -35.39 1.83
CA VAL A 3 9.33 -34.11 2.34
C VAL A 3 8.30 -32.97 2.31
N ALA A 4 7.27 -33.07 1.45
CA ALA A 4 6.23 -32.05 1.35
C ALA A 4 5.20 -32.12 2.50
N ASP A 5 4.98 -33.33 3.05
CA ASP A 5 4.06 -33.54 4.18
C ASP A 5 4.64 -33.06 5.51
N GLU A 6 5.97 -33.03 5.66
CA GLU A 6 6.64 -32.59 6.89
C GLU A 6 6.56 -31.06 7.06
N LEU A 7 6.60 -30.30 5.96
CA LEU A 7 6.45 -28.84 5.96
C LEU A 7 5.01 -28.36 6.18
N LEU A 8 4.02 -29.25 6.05
CA LEU A 8 2.61 -28.94 6.31
C LEU A 8 2.21 -29.14 7.78
N LYS A 9 3.02 -29.85 8.57
CA LYS A 9 2.79 -30.01 10.01
C LYS A 9 3.20 -28.78 10.81
N ASP A 10 4.31 -28.14 10.46
CA ASP A 10 4.84 -26.98 11.20
C ASP A 10 3.97 -25.72 11.09
N ALA A 11 3.13 -25.62 10.05
CA ALA A 11 2.21 -24.49 9.89
C ALA A 11 0.94 -24.58 10.77
N SER A 12 0.67 -25.73 11.40
CA SER A 12 -0.57 -25.97 12.13
C SER A 12 -0.52 -25.60 13.62
N GLU A 13 0.66 -25.38 14.21
CA GLU A 13 0.81 -25.14 15.66
C GLU A 13 0.84 -23.66 16.09
N LEU A 14 0.84 -22.69 15.19
CA LEU A 14 0.89 -21.26 15.58
C LEU A 14 -0.45 -20.52 15.66
N ARG A 15 -1.59 -21.23 15.69
CA ARG A 15 -2.91 -20.61 15.79
C ARG A 15 -3.32 -20.40 17.25
N ARG A 16 -3.08 -19.19 17.78
CA ARG A 16 -3.68 -18.77 19.07
C ARG A 16 -5.21 -18.66 18.93
N PRO A 17 -6.01 -19.20 19.86
CA PRO A 17 -7.46 -19.05 19.83
C PRO A 17 -7.88 -17.69 20.43
N SER A 18 -8.60 -16.86 19.67
CA SER A 18 -9.39 -15.76 20.23
C SER A 18 -10.85 -16.19 20.30
N ALA A 19 -11.26 -16.66 21.47
CA ALA A 19 -12.67 -16.88 21.80
C ALA A 19 -13.23 -15.63 22.50
N SER A 20 -14.36 -15.18 21.94
CA SER A 20 -15.53 -14.57 22.59
C SER A 20 -15.37 -13.30 23.43
N LEU A 21 -16.05 -12.23 23.01
CA LEU A 21 -17.35 -11.88 23.61
C LEU A 21 -18.10 -10.87 22.73
N ASP A 22 -19.13 -11.40 22.07
CA ASP A 22 -20.19 -10.63 21.44
C ASP A 22 -20.95 -9.82 22.50
N SER A 23 -21.30 -8.57 22.20
CA SER A 23 -22.57 -8.04 22.68
C SER A 23 -23.20 -7.10 21.65
N ASN A 24 -24.33 -7.59 21.13
CA ASN A 24 -25.14 -7.05 20.07
C ASN A 24 -25.84 -5.74 20.49
N CYS A 25 -25.75 -4.71 19.65
CA CYS A 25 -26.59 -3.53 19.75
C CYS A 25 -27.93 -3.81 19.04
N ARG A 26 -28.97 -4.14 19.80
CA ARG A 26 -30.35 -4.31 19.32
C ARG A 26 -31.15 -3.04 19.57
N THR A 27 -31.86 -2.61 18.53
CA THR A 27 -32.80 -1.48 18.51
C THR A 27 -34.14 -1.80 19.19
N SER A 28 -34.67 -0.77 19.86
CA SER A 28 -36.08 -0.34 19.95
C SER A 28 -37.15 -1.16 20.71
N ASN A 29 -37.74 -0.45 21.70
CA ASN A 29 -39.18 -0.27 22.02
C ASN A 29 -39.79 -0.87 23.33
N ALA A 30 -40.20 0.07 24.18
CA ALA A 30 -41.46 0.22 24.95
C ALA A 30 -41.96 -0.89 25.88
N THR A 31 -42.08 -0.58 27.20
CA THR A 31 -43.36 -0.61 27.97
C THR A 31 -43.21 -0.01 29.39
N ASN A 32 -44.27 0.66 29.87
CA ASN A 32 -44.40 1.44 31.12
C ASN A 32 -44.59 0.59 32.39
N VAL A 33 -44.14 1.06 33.59
CA VAL A 33 -44.91 1.12 34.86
C VAL A 33 -44.32 2.16 35.87
N THR A 34 -45.05 3.29 36.03
CA THR A 34 -45.50 4.09 37.20
C THR A 34 -44.76 4.23 38.57
N GLN A 35 -44.84 5.48 39.11
CA GLN A 35 -44.65 6.05 40.50
C GLN A 35 -43.21 6.45 40.90
N GLN A 36 -42.84 7.64 41.40
CA GLN A 36 -43.52 8.78 42.09
C GLN A 36 -42.53 10.01 42.09
N ALA A 37 -43.00 11.26 42.27
CA ALA A 37 -42.18 12.50 42.38
C ALA A 37 -42.43 13.20 43.75
N PRO A 38 -41.82 14.36 44.12
CA PRO A 38 -40.68 15.13 43.56
C PRO A 38 -39.64 15.63 44.63
N ALA A 39 -38.39 15.98 44.26
CA ALA A 39 -37.58 16.99 44.96
C ALA A 39 -36.29 17.38 44.19
N GLU A 40 -36.27 18.63 43.70
CA GLU A 40 -35.13 19.54 43.45
C GLU A 40 -33.78 18.99 42.97
N GLU A 41 -33.53 19.08 41.66
CA GLU A 41 -32.21 18.90 41.06
C GLU A 41 -31.54 20.27 40.88
N GLN A 42 -30.58 20.62 41.75
CA GLN A 42 -29.67 21.73 41.52
C GLN A 42 -28.64 21.30 40.44
N PRO A 43 -28.38 22.09 39.38
CA PRO A 43 -27.37 21.71 38.40
C PRO A 43 -25.98 21.73 39.05
N LEU A 44 -25.37 20.56 39.18
CA LEU A 44 -23.96 20.40 39.53
C LEU A 44 -23.14 21.10 38.43
N LYS A 45 -22.49 22.22 38.77
CA LYS A 45 -21.54 22.91 37.90
C LYS A 45 -20.43 21.93 37.51
N ALA A 46 -20.47 21.42 36.28
CA ALA A 46 -19.35 20.71 35.68
C ALA A 46 -18.27 21.74 35.32
N MET A 47 -17.33 21.93 36.24
CA MET A 47 -16.06 22.57 35.95
C MET A 47 -15.18 21.64 35.12
N ASN A 48 -14.39 22.29 34.26
CA ASN A 48 -13.17 21.82 33.61
C ASN A 48 -13.37 21.07 32.29
N SER A 49 -13.30 21.87 31.22
CA SER A 49 -12.97 21.46 29.86
C SER A 49 -11.81 20.46 29.87
N VAL A 50 -12.10 19.20 29.59
CA VAL A 50 -11.06 18.25 29.19
C VAL A 50 -10.47 18.81 27.88
N PRO A 51 -9.17 19.14 27.82
CA PRO A 51 -8.57 19.55 26.55
C PRO A 51 -8.61 18.34 25.61
N ASP A 52 -9.46 18.41 24.59
CA ASP A 52 -9.64 17.31 23.65
C ASP A 52 -8.31 16.99 22.94
N VAL A 53 -7.97 15.71 23.05
CA VAL A 53 -6.69 15.08 22.81
C VAL A 53 -6.54 14.86 21.32
N ARG A 54 -5.56 15.52 20.69
CA ARG A 54 -5.15 15.30 19.28
C ARG A 54 -6.33 15.14 18.31
N LYS A 55 -6.87 16.25 17.81
CA LYS A 55 -7.77 16.26 16.65
C LYS A 55 -7.11 15.51 15.48
N PHE A 56 -7.48 14.25 15.27
CA PHE A 56 -7.06 13.50 14.09
C PHE A 56 -7.58 14.24 12.86
N ARG A 57 -6.70 14.51 11.90
CA ARG A 57 -7.14 15.05 10.62
C ARG A 57 -7.99 13.98 9.93
N PRO A 58 -9.22 14.27 9.51
CA PRO A 58 -10.05 13.29 8.82
C PRO A 58 -9.37 12.86 7.51
N PHE A 59 -9.52 11.59 7.16
CA PHE A 59 -9.13 11.03 5.87
C PHE A 59 -10.06 9.86 5.55
N THR A 60 -10.23 9.56 4.26
CA THR A 60 -11.05 8.45 3.79
C THR A 60 -10.14 7.34 3.28
N MET A 61 -10.47 6.09 3.55
CA MET A 61 -9.74 4.93 3.04
C MET A 61 -10.68 4.09 2.18
N ASN A 62 -10.37 3.97 0.89
CA ASN A 62 -11.15 3.22 -0.08
C ASN A 62 -10.49 1.87 -0.36
N LEU A 63 -11.25 0.79 -0.23
CA LEU A 63 -10.80 -0.53 -0.65
C LEU A 63 -11.03 -0.69 -2.16
N MET A 64 -9.94 -0.84 -2.90
CA MET A 64 -9.96 -1.10 -4.35
C MET A 64 -9.81 -2.60 -4.58
N THR A 65 -10.64 -3.18 -5.44
CA THR A 65 -10.47 -4.54 -5.95
C THR A 65 -9.81 -4.49 -7.34
N ASP A 66 -9.21 -5.60 -7.75
CA ASP A 66 -8.69 -5.78 -9.12
C ASP A 66 -7.61 -4.76 -9.46
N VAL A 67 -6.60 -4.70 -8.58
CA VAL A 67 -5.44 -3.82 -8.71
C VAL A 67 -4.18 -4.66 -8.90
N SER A 68 -3.32 -4.23 -9.82
CA SER A 68 -2.01 -4.84 -10.03
C SER A 68 -0.91 -3.85 -9.71
N ILE A 69 0.01 -4.23 -8.82
CA ILE A 69 1.16 -3.43 -8.42
C ILE A 69 2.42 -4.04 -9.03
N LEU A 70 3.29 -3.17 -9.54
CA LEU A 70 4.64 -3.51 -9.99
C LEU A 70 5.68 -2.89 -9.06
N PHE A 71 6.66 -3.71 -8.72
CA PHE A 71 7.86 -3.35 -7.96
C PHE A 71 9.06 -3.60 -8.86
N ALA A 72 9.83 -2.56 -9.17
CA ALA A 72 11.03 -2.65 -9.98
C ALA A 72 12.23 -2.15 -9.19
N ASP A 73 13.32 -2.91 -9.14
CA ASP A 73 14.48 -2.60 -8.30
C ASP A 73 15.79 -2.92 -9.01
N ILE A 74 16.81 -2.07 -8.83
CA ILE A 74 18.09 -2.23 -9.52
C ILE A 74 18.88 -3.39 -8.89
N ALA A 75 19.33 -4.33 -9.72
CA ALA A 75 20.14 -5.43 -9.26
C ALA A 75 21.57 -4.97 -8.94
N GLY A 76 22.03 -5.23 -7.72
CA GLY A 76 23.40 -4.90 -7.31
C GLY A 76 23.65 -3.41 -7.06
N PHE A 77 22.60 -2.61 -6.84
CA PHE A 77 22.69 -1.17 -6.67
C PHE A 77 23.71 -0.72 -5.64
N THR A 78 23.77 -1.35 -4.46
CA THR A 78 24.73 -1.00 -3.40
C THR A 78 26.18 -1.01 -3.88
N LYS A 79 26.57 -2.02 -4.68
CA LYS A 79 27.92 -2.12 -5.22
C LYS A 79 28.17 -1.05 -6.29
N MET A 80 27.18 -0.82 -7.15
CA MET A 80 27.24 0.16 -8.23
C MET A 80 27.32 1.60 -7.71
N SER A 81 26.56 1.93 -6.65
CA SER A 81 26.49 3.26 -6.06
C SER A 81 27.71 3.59 -5.20
N SER A 82 28.34 2.60 -4.59
CA SER A 82 29.55 2.79 -3.77
C SER A 82 30.75 3.36 -4.55
N ASN A 83 30.76 3.19 -5.88
CA ASN A 83 31.85 3.63 -6.76
C ASN A 83 31.50 4.92 -7.54
N LYS A 84 30.43 5.63 -7.18
CA LYS A 84 29.95 6.83 -7.88
C LYS A 84 29.88 8.02 -6.94
N SER A 85 30.09 9.21 -7.49
CA SER A 85 29.73 10.44 -6.78
C SER A 85 28.21 10.57 -6.62
N ALA A 86 27.78 11.37 -5.65
CA ALA A 86 26.36 11.62 -5.42
C ALA A 86 25.69 12.22 -6.67
N ASP A 87 26.35 13.17 -7.34
CA ASP A 87 25.81 13.81 -8.54
C ASP A 87 25.66 12.82 -9.71
N GLU A 88 26.64 11.96 -9.95
CA GLU A 88 26.56 10.93 -10.98
C GLU A 88 25.42 9.94 -10.71
N LEU A 89 25.27 9.51 -9.45
CA LEU A 89 24.24 8.57 -9.05
C LEU A 89 22.84 9.16 -9.22
N VAL A 90 22.65 10.40 -8.78
CA VAL A 90 21.37 11.11 -8.90
C VAL A 90 21.01 11.31 -10.38
N ASN A 91 21.98 11.70 -11.21
CA ASN A 91 21.76 11.85 -12.65
C ASN A 91 21.38 10.53 -13.33
N LEU A 92 22.03 9.43 -12.95
CA LEU A 92 21.71 8.08 -13.43
C LEU A 92 20.28 7.68 -13.06
N LEU A 93 19.89 7.87 -11.80
CA LEU A 93 18.54 7.54 -11.32
C LEU A 93 17.47 8.41 -12.00
N ASN A 94 17.73 9.71 -12.17
CA ASN A 94 16.80 10.62 -12.82
C ASN A 94 16.54 10.27 -14.29
N ASP A 95 17.58 9.90 -15.05
CA ASP A 95 17.41 9.45 -16.44
C ASP A 95 16.61 8.14 -16.49
N LEU A 96 17.00 7.13 -15.71
CA LEU A 96 16.33 5.84 -15.68
C LEU A 96 14.86 5.97 -15.26
N PHE A 97 14.58 6.67 -14.15
CA PHE A 97 13.22 6.89 -13.68
C PHE A 97 12.42 7.79 -14.61
N GLY A 98 13.04 8.73 -15.31
CA GLY A 98 12.40 9.50 -16.37
C GLY A 98 11.90 8.62 -17.52
N ARG A 99 12.68 7.62 -17.94
CA ARG A 99 12.26 6.61 -18.93
C ARG A 99 11.09 5.78 -18.40
N PHE A 100 11.11 5.38 -17.13
CA PHE A 100 10.01 4.63 -16.52
C PHE A 100 8.74 5.47 -16.36
N ASP A 101 8.86 6.74 -16.01
CA ASP A 101 7.72 7.66 -15.92
C ASP A 101 7.03 7.80 -17.28
N TYR A 102 7.81 7.87 -18.36
CA TYR A 102 7.27 7.84 -19.72
C TYR A 102 6.52 6.53 -20.02
N LEU A 103 7.12 5.37 -19.70
CA LEU A 103 6.48 4.07 -19.90
C LEU A 103 5.19 3.91 -19.08
N CYS A 104 5.19 4.35 -17.81
CA CYS A 104 4.01 4.35 -16.94
C CYS A 104 2.86 5.12 -17.59
N LYS A 105 3.15 6.33 -18.07
CA LYS A 105 2.15 7.18 -18.73
C LYS A 105 1.60 6.53 -20.01
N MET A 106 2.47 5.94 -20.82
CA MET A 106 2.06 5.26 -22.05
C MET A 106 1.26 3.98 -21.80
N GLY A 107 1.59 3.23 -20.76
CA GLY A 107 0.87 2.02 -20.34
C GLY A 107 -0.42 2.30 -19.57
N GLY A 108 -0.69 3.55 -19.20
CA GLY A 108 -1.84 3.91 -18.38
C GLY A 108 -1.75 3.39 -16.94
N LEU A 109 -0.55 3.39 -16.37
CA LEU A 109 -0.29 3.09 -14.96
C LEU A 109 -0.07 4.38 -14.17
N GLU A 110 -0.40 4.33 -12.89
CA GLU A 110 -0.11 5.39 -11.94
C GLU A 110 1.20 5.10 -11.22
N LYS A 111 2.12 6.07 -11.22
CA LYS A 111 3.32 6.01 -10.37
C LYS A 111 2.93 6.23 -8.92
N ILE A 112 3.31 5.31 -8.03
CA ILE A 112 3.07 5.48 -6.60
C ILE A 112 4.18 6.33 -5.98
N SER A 113 5.42 5.83 -6.08
CA SER A 113 6.58 6.46 -5.45
C SER A 113 7.86 5.78 -5.93
N THR A 114 8.98 6.33 -5.48
CA THR A 114 10.31 5.72 -5.58
C THR A 114 10.90 5.65 -4.17
N LEU A 115 11.55 4.55 -3.82
CA LEU A 115 12.27 4.39 -2.55
C LEU A 115 13.68 3.90 -2.85
N GLY A 116 14.65 4.83 -2.77
CA GLY A 116 16.01 4.54 -3.21
C GLY A 116 16.06 4.25 -4.71
N ASP A 117 16.57 3.07 -5.05
CA ASP A 117 16.65 2.52 -6.42
C ASP A 117 15.39 1.77 -6.86
N CYS A 118 14.41 1.64 -5.96
CA CYS A 118 13.18 0.95 -6.24
C CYS A 118 12.09 1.90 -6.78
N TYR A 119 11.39 1.45 -7.81
CA TYR A 119 10.31 2.13 -8.51
C TYR A 119 8.99 1.35 -8.36
N TYR A 120 7.91 2.06 -8.02
CA TYR A 120 6.59 1.47 -7.81
C TYR A 120 5.53 2.11 -8.70
N CYS A 121 4.73 1.28 -9.37
CA CYS A 121 3.55 1.73 -10.09
C CYS A 121 2.40 0.74 -9.98
N VAL A 122 1.20 1.21 -10.32
CA VAL A 122 -0.05 0.47 -10.14
C VAL A 122 -0.99 0.67 -11.32
N ALA A 123 -1.71 -0.39 -11.68
CA ALA A 123 -2.83 -0.35 -12.62
C ALA A 123 -4.13 -0.67 -11.88
N GLY A 124 -5.25 -0.06 -12.30
CA GLY A 124 -6.56 -0.23 -11.67
C GLY A 124 -6.80 0.70 -10.47
N CYS A 125 -5.91 1.65 -10.23
CA CYS A 125 -6.01 2.68 -9.18
C CYS A 125 -5.25 3.93 -9.67
N PRO A 126 -5.82 5.16 -9.64
CA PRO A 126 -7.12 5.58 -9.11
C PRO A 126 -8.32 4.96 -9.80
N GLU A 127 -8.22 4.83 -11.12
CA GLU A 127 -9.32 4.44 -11.98
C GLU A 127 -9.30 2.92 -12.20
N PRO A 128 -10.40 2.21 -11.89
CA PRO A 128 -10.52 0.79 -12.18
C PRO A 128 -10.36 0.51 -13.68
N CYS A 129 -9.72 -0.60 -14.00
CA CYS A 129 -9.34 -0.95 -15.35
C CYS A 129 -9.40 -2.48 -15.48
N ALA A 130 -10.15 -3.01 -16.45
CA ALA A 130 -10.36 -4.45 -16.58
C ALA A 130 -9.10 -5.21 -17.02
N ASP A 131 -8.23 -4.54 -17.76
CA ASP A 131 -6.95 -5.04 -18.28
C ASP A 131 -5.75 -4.67 -17.38
N HIS A 132 -6.01 -4.34 -16.10
CA HIS A 132 -4.97 -3.89 -15.14
C HIS A 132 -3.75 -4.82 -15.11
N ALA A 133 -3.96 -6.13 -15.00
CA ALA A 133 -2.88 -7.11 -14.93
C ALA A 133 -2.05 -7.18 -16.22
N ILE A 134 -2.71 -7.07 -17.37
CA ILE A 134 -2.04 -7.11 -18.69
C ILE A 134 -1.13 -5.88 -18.83
N ARG A 135 -1.66 -4.69 -18.56
CA ARG A 135 -0.89 -3.43 -18.60
C ARG A 135 0.32 -3.47 -17.67
N THR A 136 0.16 -4.03 -16.47
CA THR A 136 1.26 -4.15 -15.50
C THR A 136 2.35 -5.10 -15.99
N VAL A 137 1.99 -6.23 -16.62
CA VAL A 137 2.97 -7.15 -17.21
C VAL A 137 3.69 -6.51 -18.40
N GLU A 138 2.97 -5.83 -19.29
CA GLU A 138 3.55 -5.10 -20.42
C GLU A 138 4.50 -4.00 -19.96
N MET A 139 4.12 -3.25 -18.92
CA MET A 139 5.02 -2.28 -18.27
C MET A 139 6.31 -2.95 -17.80
N GLY A 140 6.22 -4.08 -17.09
CA GLY A 140 7.38 -4.82 -16.63
C GLY A 140 8.30 -5.26 -17.76
N LEU A 141 7.75 -5.77 -18.86
CA LEU A 141 8.53 -6.12 -20.05
C LEU A 141 9.22 -4.89 -20.66
N ASN A 142 8.51 -3.77 -20.78
CA ASN A 142 9.07 -2.53 -21.28
C ASN A 142 10.18 -1.97 -20.39
N MET A 143 10.09 -2.12 -19.06
CA MET A 143 11.16 -1.74 -18.13
C MET A 143 12.43 -2.59 -18.35
N ILE A 144 12.29 -3.89 -18.60
CA ILE A 144 13.43 -4.76 -18.93
C ILE A 144 14.11 -4.32 -20.24
N VAL A 145 13.33 -3.92 -21.25
CA VAL A 145 13.88 -3.38 -22.50
C VAL A 145 14.56 -2.02 -22.25
N ALA A 146 13.92 -1.14 -21.50
CA ALA A 146 14.42 0.21 -21.22
C ALA A 146 15.73 0.19 -20.43
N ILE A 147 15.87 -0.70 -19.44
CA ILE A 147 17.15 -0.81 -18.70
C ILE A 147 18.26 -1.37 -19.59
N ARG A 148 17.97 -2.34 -20.47
CA ARG A 148 18.97 -2.83 -21.44
C ARG A 148 19.45 -1.72 -22.36
N GLN A 149 18.52 -0.89 -22.86
CA GLN A 149 18.90 0.27 -23.67
C GLN A 149 19.69 1.29 -22.86
N PHE A 150 19.27 1.58 -21.63
CA PHE A 150 20.00 2.47 -20.72
C PHE A 150 21.43 1.98 -20.49
N ASP A 151 21.62 0.68 -20.30
CA ASP A 151 22.93 0.08 -20.10
C ASP A 151 23.83 0.20 -21.35
N ILE A 152 23.26 0.02 -22.55
CA ILE A 152 23.96 0.27 -23.81
C ILE A 152 24.38 1.74 -23.94
N ASP A 153 23.49 2.67 -23.58
CA ASP A 153 23.75 4.11 -23.72
C ASP A 153 24.81 4.63 -22.74
N ARG A 154 24.89 4.02 -21.54
CA ARG A 154 25.66 4.56 -20.40
C ARG A 154 26.81 3.66 -19.94
N GLY A 155 26.85 2.40 -20.35
CA GLY A 155 27.87 1.41 -19.99
C GLY A 155 27.99 1.20 -18.48
N GLN A 156 26.87 1.00 -17.78
CA GLN A 156 26.84 0.98 -16.31
C GLN A 156 26.75 -0.41 -15.69
N GLU A 157 26.65 -1.45 -16.51
CA GLU A 157 26.39 -2.85 -16.14
C GLU A 157 25.19 -2.99 -15.20
N VAL A 158 24.10 -2.29 -15.51
CA VAL A 158 22.90 -2.28 -14.67
C VAL A 158 21.88 -3.32 -15.14
N ASN A 159 21.23 -3.97 -14.17
CA ASN A 159 20.15 -4.91 -14.41
C ASN A 159 18.99 -4.65 -13.45
N MET A 160 17.81 -5.22 -13.70
CA MET A 160 16.60 -4.97 -12.93
C MET A 160 15.91 -6.26 -12.50
N ARG A 161 15.33 -6.23 -11.30
CA ARG A 161 14.32 -7.20 -10.85
C ARG A 161 12.95 -6.55 -10.96
N VAL A 162 11.99 -7.27 -11.54
CA VAL A 162 10.60 -6.82 -11.64
C VAL A 162 9.70 -7.86 -10.97
N GLY A 163 8.92 -7.45 -9.98
CA GLY A 163 7.89 -8.24 -9.31
C GLY A 163 6.51 -7.64 -9.55
N ILE A 164 5.53 -8.50 -9.80
CA ILE A 164 4.14 -8.08 -10.05
C ILE A 164 3.23 -8.88 -9.13
N HIS A 165 2.28 -8.19 -8.50
CA HIS A 165 1.25 -8.81 -7.68
C HIS A 165 -0.12 -8.19 -7.97
N THR A 166 -1.16 -9.03 -7.92
CA THR A 166 -2.54 -8.63 -8.13
C THR A 166 -3.36 -8.95 -6.90
N GLY A 167 -4.15 -7.98 -6.43
CA GLY A 167 -4.96 -8.15 -5.24
C GLY A 167 -5.80 -6.93 -4.90
N LYS A 168 -6.30 -6.93 -3.66
CA LYS A 168 -7.04 -5.80 -3.09
C LYS A 168 -6.08 -4.85 -2.41
N VAL A 169 -6.33 -3.54 -2.53
CA VAL A 169 -5.48 -2.51 -1.92
C VAL A 169 -6.33 -1.45 -1.23
N SER A 170 -5.84 -0.92 -0.10
CA SER A 170 -6.47 0.20 0.58
C SER A 170 -5.80 1.50 0.15
N ARG A 171 -6.56 2.41 -0.48
CA ARG A 171 -6.09 3.74 -0.88
C ARG A 171 -6.60 4.78 0.11
N ALA A 172 -5.68 5.55 0.70
CA ALA A 172 -6.03 6.71 1.51
C ALA A 172 -6.20 7.96 0.64
N LEU A 173 -7.23 8.75 0.93
CA LEU A 173 -7.50 10.05 0.34
C LEU A 173 -7.64 11.09 1.46
N PRO A 174 -7.00 12.27 1.34
CA PRO A 174 -7.29 13.37 2.26
C PRO A 174 -8.76 13.78 2.12
N SER A 175 -9.37 14.15 3.25
CA SER A 175 -10.74 14.69 3.30
C SER A 175 -10.86 16.03 2.59
#